data_AF-A0A540MXG9-F1
#
_entry.id   AF-A0A540MXG9-F1
#
_cell.length_a   1.000
_cell.length_b   1.000
_cell.length_c   1.000
_cell.angle_alpha   90.00
_cell.angle_beta   90.00
_cell.angle_gamma   90.00
#
_symmetry.space_group_name_H-M   'P 1'
#
loop_
_entity.id
_entity.type
_entity.pdbx_description
1 polymer ?
#
loop_
_entity_poly.entity_id
_entity_poly.type
_entity_poly.pdbx_seq_one_letter_code
_entity_poly.pdbx_strand_id
1 'polypeptide(L)'
;MPRVVFCPDYKINLKDGREEAAMVMFGAINDLFGATKVRPKDIRILVVNCGVLNTTPSLSSIVINHFKLRPNVQSFNLGGMGCAAGIVALDLAKDLLNAYPGSYALVVSTEAVCYTWYKGNDFDLLLSNCFLRMGVAAMLLSSSRLDRWHAKYELKQLVRTHKGMDERSFNSIHLKEDAEGTQGVSMSKDVIQVGGRALKANITTIGRALKANITTIGPLVLPVSEQFHFLTNLLFRKKKTNYKPYIPDYKLAFEHVCILATSEKVLNEIQKNLELTEDYMEASRKTLERFGDTFSSSVWYELAYLRQLQRSRGVVGFGSSPSAQGSSVTASFERLLRMLGHPSRVHGLTS
;
A
#
# COMPACT_ATOMS: atom_id res chain seq x y z
N MET A 1 -5.95 23.40 2.53
CA MET A 1 -5.70 22.76 3.84
C MET A 1 -7.03 22.52 4.56
N PRO A 2 -7.16 21.44 5.36
CA PRO A 2 -8.39 21.08 6.06
C PRO A 2 -8.80 22.17 7.04
N ARG A 3 -9.96 22.82 6.82
CA ARG A 3 -10.44 23.92 7.67
C ARG A 3 -10.64 23.47 9.13
N VAL A 4 -11.01 22.21 9.33
CA VAL A 4 -11.22 21.63 10.66
C VAL A 4 -9.98 21.70 11.56
N VAL A 5 -8.78 21.63 10.98
CA VAL A 5 -7.52 21.62 11.73
C VAL A 5 -7.18 23.02 12.24
N PHE A 6 -7.54 24.06 11.49
CA PHE A 6 -7.13 25.45 11.75
C PHE A 6 -8.27 26.32 12.32
N CYS A 7 -9.51 25.84 12.28
CA CYS A 7 -10.70 26.55 12.77
C CYS A 7 -11.48 25.63 13.73
N PRO A 8 -11.25 25.74 15.06
CA PRO A 8 -11.84 24.85 16.06
C PRO A 8 -13.37 24.77 15.98
N ASP A 9 -14.03 25.91 15.77
CA ASP A 9 -15.50 26.01 15.71
C ASP A 9 -16.11 25.59 14.36
N TYR A 10 -15.27 25.23 13.37
CA TYR A 10 -15.74 24.91 12.03
C TYR A 10 -16.45 23.55 11.99
N LYS A 11 -17.73 23.53 11.65
CA LYS A 11 -18.48 22.28 11.46
C LYS A 11 -18.18 21.69 10.10
N ILE A 12 -17.58 20.49 10.10
CA ILE A 12 -17.30 19.73 8.88
C ILE A 12 -18.62 19.35 8.21
N ASN A 13 -18.67 19.49 6.89
CA ASN A 13 -19.73 18.94 6.07
C ASN A 13 -19.15 18.09 4.92
N LEU A 14 -20.03 17.39 4.21
CA LEU A 14 -19.61 16.50 3.11
C LEU A 14 -18.94 17.24 1.95
N LYS A 15 -19.22 18.54 1.78
CA LYS A 15 -18.57 19.36 0.74
C LYS A 15 -17.10 19.57 1.07
N ASP A 16 -16.74 19.78 2.33
CA ASP A 16 -15.35 19.94 2.75
C ASP A 16 -14.49 18.72 2.41
N GLY A 17 -14.98 17.52 2.78
CA GLY A 17 -14.27 16.27 2.46
C GLY A 17 -14.15 16.03 0.96
N ARG A 18 -15.19 16.37 0.18
CA ARG A 18 -15.15 16.28 -1.29
C ARG A 18 -14.15 17.24 -1.91
N GLU A 19 -14.10 18.48 -1.45
CA GLU A 19 -13.16 19.50 -1.94
C GLU A 19 -11.72 19.13 -1.60
N GLU A 20 -11.48 18.64 -0.38
CA GLU A 20 -10.19 18.12 0.06
C GLU A 20 -9.72 16.96 -0.82
N ALA A 21 -10.55 15.91 -0.95
CA ALA A 21 -10.21 14.75 -1.75
C ALA A 21 -10.05 15.10 -3.24
N ALA A 22 -10.91 15.94 -3.80
CA ALA A 22 -10.82 16.39 -5.18
C ALA A 22 -9.52 17.15 -5.46
N MET A 23 -9.14 18.08 -4.57
CA MET A 23 -7.91 18.86 -4.70
C MET A 23 -6.69 17.94 -4.87
N VAL A 24 -6.53 16.97 -3.98
CA VAL A 24 -5.36 16.07 -3.98
C VAL A 24 -5.43 15.06 -5.14
N MET A 25 -6.60 14.43 -5.38
CA MET A 25 -6.78 13.48 -6.48
C MET A 25 -6.53 14.13 -7.84
N PHE A 26 -7.05 15.32 -8.09
CA PHE A 26 -6.92 15.97 -9.40
C PHE A 26 -5.48 16.34 -9.68
N GLY A 27 -4.73 16.83 -8.68
CA GLY A 27 -3.30 17.09 -8.82
C GLY A 27 -2.52 15.84 -9.23
N ALA A 28 -2.66 14.75 -8.46
CA ALA A 28 -1.92 13.51 -8.71
C ALA A 28 -2.27 12.86 -10.06
N ILE A 29 -3.55 12.90 -10.46
CA ILE A 29 -4.01 12.33 -11.74
C ILE A 29 -3.52 13.19 -12.92
N ASN A 30 -3.52 14.52 -12.79
CA ASN A 30 -2.96 15.42 -13.81
C ASN A 30 -1.47 15.14 -14.02
N ASP A 31 -0.69 15.02 -12.94
CA ASP A 31 0.74 14.70 -13.02
C ASP A 31 0.97 13.35 -13.70
N LEU A 32 0.15 12.35 -13.36
CA LEU A 32 0.22 11.02 -13.96
C LEU A 32 -0.08 11.04 -15.46
N PHE A 33 -1.15 11.71 -15.89
CA PHE A 33 -1.48 11.86 -17.31
C PHE A 33 -0.42 12.68 -18.06
N GLY A 34 0.10 13.73 -17.42
CA GLY A 34 1.19 14.54 -17.95
C GLY A 34 2.47 13.73 -18.19
N ALA A 35 2.80 12.84 -17.26
CA ALA A 35 4.00 11.98 -17.33
C ALA A 35 3.85 10.79 -18.28
N THR A 36 2.66 10.18 -18.36
CA THR A 36 2.42 8.97 -19.17
C THR A 36 1.94 9.27 -20.59
N LYS A 37 1.42 10.49 -20.83
CA LYS A 37 0.77 10.90 -22.08
C LYS A 37 -0.46 10.05 -22.47
N VAL A 38 -0.98 9.24 -21.55
CA VAL A 38 -2.22 8.48 -21.76
C VAL A 38 -3.40 9.44 -21.66
N ARG A 39 -4.36 9.32 -22.59
CA ARG A 39 -5.53 10.20 -22.60
C ARG A 39 -6.54 9.70 -21.57
N PRO A 40 -7.29 10.59 -20.90
CA PRO A 40 -8.35 10.17 -19.98
C PRO A 40 -9.38 9.19 -20.59
N LYS A 41 -9.67 9.33 -21.88
CA LYS A 41 -10.60 8.45 -22.61
C LYS A 41 -10.08 7.02 -22.82
N ASP A 42 -8.78 6.78 -22.68
CA ASP A 42 -8.18 5.45 -22.84
C ASP A 42 -8.26 4.61 -21.55
N ILE A 43 -8.61 5.23 -20.42
CA ILE A 43 -8.78 4.56 -19.11
C ILE A 43 -10.04 3.70 -19.11
N ARG A 44 -9.90 2.38 -19.08
CA ARG A 44 -11.02 1.42 -19.02
C ARG A 44 -11.46 1.09 -17.61
N ILE A 45 -10.53 1.06 -16.66
CA ILE A 45 -10.78 0.67 -15.27
C ILE A 45 -10.35 1.82 -14.37
N LEU A 46 -11.20 2.19 -13.42
CA LEU A 46 -10.91 3.17 -12.38
C LEU A 46 -11.19 2.52 -11.02
N VAL A 47 -10.17 2.43 -10.17
CA VAL A 47 -10.31 2.01 -8.77
C VAL A 47 -9.84 3.15 -7.88
N VAL A 48 -10.78 3.77 -7.18
CA VAL A 48 -10.46 4.80 -6.16
C VAL A 48 -10.65 4.19 -4.79
N ASN A 49 -9.71 4.42 -3.88
CA ASN A 49 -9.85 4.04 -2.48
C ASN A 49 -9.60 5.22 -1.55
N CYS A 50 -10.37 5.25 -0.47
CA CYS A 50 -10.19 6.18 0.63
C CYS A 50 -10.60 5.49 1.94
N GLY A 51 -9.83 5.71 3.01
CA GLY A 51 -10.04 5.04 4.29
C GLY A 51 -11.42 5.36 4.87
N VAL A 52 -11.63 6.63 5.23
CA VAL A 52 -12.81 7.05 6.00
C VAL A 52 -13.86 7.75 5.15
N LEU A 53 -13.46 8.61 4.20
CA LEU A 53 -14.42 9.39 3.41
C LEU A 53 -15.14 8.51 2.36
N ASN A 54 -16.41 8.21 2.62
CA ASN A 54 -17.32 7.56 1.67
C ASN A 54 -18.57 8.41 1.46
N THR A 55 -18.74 8.96 0.26
CA THR A 55 -19.81 9.92 -0.04
C THR A 55 -20.61 9.49 -1.28
N THR A 56 -21.83 10.02 -1.42
CA THR A 56 -22.66 9.88 -2.63
C THR A 56 -22.86 11.26 -3.27
N PRO A 57 -22.35 11.53 -4.49
CA PRO A 57 -21.67 10.61 -5.40
C PRO A 57 -20.28 10.17 -4.91
N SER A 58 -19.83 9.00 -5.36
CA SER A 58 -18.53 8.42 -4.96
C SER A 58 -17.34 9.26 -5.41
N LEU A 59 -16.18 9.09 -4.77
CA LEU A 59 -14.94 9.74 -5.20
C LEU A 59 -14.56 9.33 -6.63
N SER A 60 -14.79 8.06 -6.98
CA SER A 60 -14.62 7.58 -8.36
C SER A 60 -15.52 8.32 -9.37
N SER A 61 -16.76 8.64 -9.00
CA SER A 61 -17.68 9.41 -9.85
C SER A 61 -17.22 10.86 -10.02
N ILE A 62 -16.65 11.46 -8.96
CA ILE A 62 -16.05 12.81 -9.01
C ILE A 62 -14.89 12.84 -10.00
N VAL A 63 -14.00 11.83 -9.96
CA VAL A 63 -12.89 11.67 -10.91
C VAL A 63 -13.41 11.50 -12.35
N ILE A 64 -14.39 10.63 -12.57
CA ILE A 64 -14.99 10.40 -13.90
C ILE A 64 -15.56 11.70 -14.47
N ASN A 65 -16.33 12.43 -13.67
CA ASN A 65 -16.96 13.67 -14.10
C ASN A 65 -15.93 14.77 -14.38
N HIS A 66 -14.86 14.88 -13.58
CA HIS A 66 -13.83 15.89 -13.78
C HIS A 66 -12.98 15.64 -15.04
N PHE A 67 -12.45 14.43 -15.18
CA PHE A 67 -11.54 14.07 -16.28
C PHE A 67 -12.25 13.64 -17.57
N LYS A 68 -13.59 13.55 -17.55
CA LYS A 68 -14.41 13.09 -18.67
C LYS A 68 -13.90 11.75 -19.22
N LEU A 69 -13.76 10.77 -18.32
CA LEU A 69 -13.38 9.41 -18.68
C LEU A 69 -14.41 8.81 -19.66
N ARG A 70 -14.05 7.69 -20.28
CA ARG A 70 -14.92 7.03 -21.27
C ARG A 70 -16.28 6.60 -20.67
N PRO A 71 -17.36 6.57 -21.48
CA PRO A 71 -18.72 6.27 -20.99
C PRO A 71 -18.89 4.88 -20.36
N ASN A 72 -18.11 3.89 -20.80
CA ASN A 72 -18.15 2.51 -20.30
C ASN A 72 -16.94 2.16 -19.41
N VAL A 73 -16.44 3.14 -18.65
CA VAL A 73 -15.41 2.92 -17.63
C VAL A 73 -15.96 2.01 -16.54
N GLN A 74 -15.17 1.01 -16.15
CA GLN A 74 -15.46 0.16 -14.99
C GLN A 74 -14.97 0.89 -13.74
N SER A 75 -15.91 1.40 -12.94
CA SER A 75 -15.61 2.27 -11.79
C SER A 75 -15.86 1.56 -10.47
N PHE A 76 -14.88 1.59 -9.57
CA PHE A 76 -14.96 1.03 -8.23
C PHE A 76 -14.49 2.06 -7.20
N ASN A 77 -15.22 2.18 -6.10
CA ASN A 77 -14.88 3.02 -4.95
C ASN A 77 -14.75 2.14 -3.71
N LEU A 78 -13.53 1.93 -3.23
CA LEU A 78 -13.23 1.10 -2.07
C LEU A 78 -13.17 1.97 -0.80
N GLY A 79 -14.00 1.65 0.18
CA GLY A 79 -14.08 2.34 1.46
C GLY A 79 -13.93 1.39 2.65
N GLY A 80 -13.50 1.91 3.80
CA GLY A 80 -13.46 1.14 5.05
C GLY A 80 -12.35 0.08 5.12
N MET A 81 -11.42 0.07 4.17
CA MET A 81 -10.31 -0.89 4.10
C MET A 81 -8.99 -0.34 4.67
N GLY A 82 -8.96 0.93 5.10
CA GLY A 82 -7.81 1.59 5.75
C GLY A 82 -6.47 1.41 5.03
N CYS A 83 -5.41 1.22 5.81
CA CYS A 83 -4.02 1.10 5.36
C CYS A 83 -3.76 0.04 4.26
N ALA A 84 -4.59 -1.00 4.17
CA ALA A 84 -4.43 -2.05 3.16
C ALA A 84 -5.08 -1.70 1.81
N ALA A 85 -5.92 -0.66 1.76
CA ALA A 85 -6.78 -0.36 0.62
C ALA A 85 -5.99 -0.12 -0.68
N GLY A 86 -4.80 0.49 -0.61
CA GLY A 86 -3.95 0.73 -1.77
C GLY A 86 -3.55 -0.57 -2.47
N ILE A 87 -3.09 -1.57 -1.71
CA ILE A 87 -2.67 -2.86 -2.27
C ILE A 87 -3.88 -3.70 -2.69
N VAL A 88 -5.00 -3.62 -1.96
CA VAL A 88 -6.25 -4.28 -2.37
C VAL A 88 -6.77 -3.70 -3.68
N ALA A 89 -6.63 -2.39 -3.91
CA ALA A 89 -6.98 -1.74 -5.15
C ALA A 89 -6.11 -2.21 -6.32
N LEU A 90 -4.82 -2.46 -6.10
CA LEU A 90 -3.95 -3.10 -7.10
C LEU A 90 -4.39 -4.52 -7.45
N ASP A 91 -4.77 -5.32 -6.44
CA ASP A 91 -5.23 -6.69 -6.65
C ASP A 91 -6.49 -6.73 -7.53
N LEU A 92 -7.47 -5.89 -7.19
CA LEU A 92 -8.68 -5.73 -8.00
C LEU A 92 -8.35 -5.25 -9.42
N ALA A 93 -7.47 -4.25 -9.57
CA ALA A 93 -7.07 -3.75 -10.87
C ALA A 93 -6.37 -4.82 -11.72
N LYS A 94 -5.53 -5.66 -11.11
CA LYS A 94 -4.87 -6.79 -11.77
C LYS A 94 -5.88 -7.80 -12.31
N ASP A 95 -6.86 -8.21 -11.50
CA ASP A 95 -7.90 -9.15 -11.94
C ASP A 95 -8.74 -8.58 -13.08
N LEU A 96 -9.09 -7.29 -13.00
CA LEU A 96 -9.81 -6.60 -14.06
C LEU A 96 -8.97 -6.45 -15.34
N LEU A 97 -7.66 -6.22 -15.24
CA LEU A 97 -6.76 -6.16 -16.38
C LEU A 97 -6.57 -7.52 -17.06
N ASN A 98 -6.68 -8.62 -16.31
CA ASN A 98 -6.72 -9.97 -16.86
C ASN A 98 -8.05 -10.22 -17.59
N ALA A 99 -9.17 -9.74 -17.04
CA ALA A 99 -10.48 -9.82 -17.70
C ALA A 99 -10.60 -8.90 -18.94
N TYR A 100 -9.84 -7.80 -18.96
CA TYR A 100 -9.82 -6.82 -20.06
C TYR A 100 -8.39 -6.60 -20.61
N PRO A 101 -7.84 -7.55 -21.38
CA PRO A 101 -6.48 -7.45 -21.93
C PRO A 101 -6.28 -6.20 -22.81
N GLY A 102 -5.08 -5.64 -22.77
CA GLY A 102 -4.70 -4.47 -23.58
C GLY A 102 -5.38 -3.18 -23.15
N SER A 103 -5.82 -3.08 -21.89
CA SER A 103 -6.47 -1.89 -21.35
C SER A 103 -5.65 -1.23 -20.25
N TYR A 104 -6.01 0.02 -19.93
CA TYR A 104 -5.43 0.77 -18.82
C TYR A 104 -6.35 0.78 -17.60
N ALA A 105 -5.74 0.57 -16.43
CA ALA A 105 -6.36 0.75 -15.13
C ALA A 105 -5.72 1.93 -14.39
N LEU A 106 -6.54 2.88 -13.96
CA LEU A 106 -6.15 3.97 -13.08
C LEU A 106 -6.52 3.60 -11.65
N VAL A 107 -5.51 3.49 -10.79
CA VAL A 107 -5.69 3.26 -9.35
C VAL A 107 -5.35 4.54 -8.61
N VAL A 108 -6.25 5.03 -7.76
CA VAL A 108 -6.08 6.24 -6.97
C VAL A 108 -6.29 5.89 -5.50
N SER A 109 -5.25 6.03 -4.69
CA SER A 109 -5.33 5.87 -3.23
C SER A 109 -5.23 7.24 -2.61
N THR A 110 -6.22 7.63 -1.80
CA THR A 110 -6.26 8.98 -1.22
C THR A 110 -6.81 8.96 0.19
N GLU A 111 -6.36 9.89 1.02
CA GLU A 111 -6.81 10.02 2.39
C GLU A 111 -7.13 11.47 2.70
N ALA A 112 -8.36 11.67 3.15
CA ALA A 112 -8.91 12.95 3.57
C ALA A 112 -8.89 13.02 5.10
N VAL A 113 -8.24 14.05 5.64
CA VAL A 113 -8.09 14.24 7.09
C VAL A 113 -9.31 14.92 7.69
N CYS A 114 -10.13 15.65 6.91
CA CYS A 114 -11.30 16.33 7.46
C CYS A 114 -12.23 15.39 8.24
N TYR A 115 -12.35 14.13 7.83
CA TYR A 115 -13.24 13.15 8.45
C TYR A 115 -12.56 12.21 9.46
N THR A 116 -11.24 12.32 9.62
CA THR A 116 -10.50 11.59 10.67
C THR A 116 -10.08 12.48 11.83
N TRP A 117 -10.26 13.80 11.70
CA TRP A 117 -9.83 14.76 12.72
C TRP A 117 -10.77 14.75 13.92
N TYR A 118 -10.29 14.22 15.04
CA TYR A 118 -11.04 14.14 16.28
C TYR A 118 -10.96 15.48 17.06
N LYS A 119 -12.09 16.00 17.52
CA LYS A 119 -12.17 17.29 18.24
C LYS A 119 -12.42 17.17 19.74
N GLY A 120 -12.77 15.99 20.23
CA GLY A 120 -13.07 15.79 21.64
C GLY A 120 -11.79 15.63 22.47
N ASN A 121 -11.98 15.21 23.72
CA ASN A 121 -10.90 15.10 24.71
C ASN A 121 -10.54 13.65 25.09
N ASP A 122 -11.09 12.65 24.39
CA ASP A 122 -10.69 11.25 24.57
C ASP A 122 -9.26 11.04 24.05
N PHE A 123 -8.36 10.67 24.96
CA PHE A 123 -6.96 10.45 24.68
C PHE A 123 -6.72 9.38 23.61
N ASP A 124 -7.50 8.28 23.63
CA ASP A 124 -7.31 7.17 22.69
C ASP A 124 -7.68 7.57 21.26
N LEU A 125 -8.62 8.50 21.10
CA LEU A 125 -9.05 9.05 19.81
C LEU A 125 -8.16 10.21 19.35
N LEU A 126 -7.55 10.96 20.28
CA LEU A 126 -6.63 12.06 19.95
C LEU A 126 -5.35 11.59 19.28
N LEU A 127 -4.90 10.36 19.57
CA LEU A 127 -3.69 9.77 18.98
C LEU A 127 -3.71 9.83 17.45
N SER A 128 -4.87 9.62 16.81
CA SER A 128 -4.99 9.65 15.35
C SER A 128 -4.61 11.01 14.75
N ASN A 129 -4.88 12.11 15.45
CA ASN A 129 -4.51 13.45 14.97
C ASN A 129 -2.98 13.64 14.90
N CYS A 130 -2.22 12.92 15.73
CA CYS A 130 -0.77 13.06 15.78
C CYS A 130 -0.07 12.52 14.53
N PHE A 131 -0.52 11.37 14.01
CA PHE A 131 0.18 10.68 12.92
C PHE A 131 -0.54 10.76 11.56
N LEU A 132 -1.86 10.92 11.53
CA LEU A 132 -2.61 10.93 10.27
C LEU A 132 -2.41 12.22 9.48
N ARG A 133 -2.11 12.07 8.19
CA ARG A 133 -1.90 13.16 7.25
C ARG A 133 -2.67 12.90 5.97
N MET A 134 -2.96 13.99 5.27
CA MET A 134 -3.57 13.90 3.94
C MET A 134 -2.55 13.31 2.98
N GLY A 135 -3.01 12.46 2.08
CA GLY A 135 -2.15 11.92 1.03
C GLY A 135 -2.91 11.47 -0.19
N VAL A 136 -2.16 11.33 -1.28
CA VAL A 136 -2.68 10.84 -2.54
C VAL A 136 -1.58 10.18 -3.35
N ALA A 137 -1.94 9.09 -4.01
CA ALA A 137 -1.12 8.46 -5.03
C ALA A 137 -2.00 7.99 -6.18
N ALA A 138 -1.56 8.28 -7.40
CA ALA A 138 -2.19 7.80 -8.62
C ALA A 138 -1.21 6.89 -9.38
N MET A 139 -1.68 5.71 -9.77
CA MET A 139 -0.91 4.71 -10.51
C MET A 139 -1.65 4.32 -11.78
N LEU A 140 -0.90 4.18 -12.86
CA LEU A 140 -1.38 3.64 -14.11
C LEU A 140 -0.84 2.22 -14.29
N LEU A 141 -1.74 1.26 -14.46
CA LEU A 141 -1.42 -0.13 -14.78
C LEU A 141 -1.86 -0.45 -16.20
N SER A 142 -1.14 -1.36 -16.85
CA SER A 142 -1.44 -1.86 -18.18
C SER A 142 -1.19 -3.35 -18.27
N SER A 143 -2.03 -4.06 -19.02
CA SER A 143 -1.80 -5.44 -19.46
C SER A 143 -1.22 -5.54 -20.87
N SER A 144 -0.93 -4.41 -21.53
CA SER A 144 -0.34 -4.39 -22.86
C SER A 144 1.15 -4.76 -22.84
N ARG A 145 1.56 -5.66 -23.74
CA ARG A 145 2.98 -6.03 -23.90
C ARG A 145 3.83 -4.86 -24.41
N LEU A 146 3.23 -3.93 -25.16
CA LEU A 146 3.95 -2.78 -25.71
C LEU A 146 4.34 -1.78 -24.60
N ASP A 147 3.50 -1.67 -23.56
CA ASP A 147 3.76 -0.77 -22.44
C ASP A 147 4.87 -1.29 -21.52
N ARG A 148 5.27 -2.57 -21.66
CA ARG A 148 6.36 -3.17 -20.88
C ARG A 148 7.67 -2.40 -21.00
N TRP A 149 7.91 -1.73 -22.13
CA TRP A 149 9.12 -0.92 -22.36
C TRP A 149 9.10 0.43 -21.64
N HIS A 150 7.91 0.95 -21.33
CA HIS A 150 7.70 2.21 -20.62
C HIS A 150 7.34 1.99 -19.14
N ALA A 151 6.98 0.76 -18.76
CA ALA A 151 6.62 0.38 -17.41
C ALA A 151 7.80 0.53 -16.46
N LYS A 152 7.55 1.19 -15.32
CA LYS A 152 8.53 1.32 -14.24
C LYS A 152 8.67 -0.02 -13.51
N TYR A 153 7.55 -0.65 -13.20
CA TYR A 153 7.46 -1.88 -12.42
C TYR A 153 6.58 -2.91 -13.14
N GLU A 154 6.86 -4.20 -12.90
CA GLU A 154 6.01 -5.33 -13.26
C GLU A 154 5.48 -5.97 -11.98
N LEU A 155 4.17 -5.96 -11.80
CA LEU A 155 3.50 -6.69 -10.73
C LEU A 155 3.63 -8.19 -11.00
N LYS A 156 4.39 -8.89 -10.14
CA LYS A 156 4.71 -10.30 -10.32
C LYS A 156 3.82 -11.18 -9.46
N GLN A 157 3.69 -10.85 -8.19
CA GLN A 157 2.89 -11.63 -7.27
C GLN A 157 2.21 -10.74 -6.24
N LEU A 158 1.02 -11.13 -5.81
CA LEU A 158 0.28 -10.46 -4.75
C LEU A 158 -0.31 -11.54 -3.86
N VAL A 159 -0.16 -11.37 -2.55
CA VAL A 159 -0.69 -12.28 -1.53
C VAL A 159 -1.46 -11.48 -0.50
N ARG A 160 -2.73 -11.83 -0.33
CA ARG A 160 -3.60 -11.22 0.66
C ARG A 160 -3.96 -12.22 1.75
N THR A 161 -3.83 -11.81 3.01
CA THR A 161 -4.36 -12.56 4.16
C THR A 161 -5.43 -11.73 4.84
N HIS A 162 -6.64 -12.28 4.93
CA HIS A 162 -7.78 -11.67 5.60
C HIS A 162 -7.99 -12.32 6.98
N LYS A 163 -8.00 -11.52 8.05
CA LYS A 163 -8.14 -12.00 9.43
C LYS A 163 -9.45 -11.59 10.11
N GLY A 164 -10.45 -11.12 9.37
CA GLY A 164 -11.68 -10.59 9.98
C GLY A 164 -12.54 -11.58 10.77
N MET A 165 -12.23 -12.88 10.76
CA MET A 165 -12.86 -13.86 11.65
C MET A 165 -12.25 -13.87 13.06
N ASP A 166 -11.04 -13.34 13.23
CA ASP A 166 -10.38 -13.23 14.53
C ASP A 166 -10.87 -11.96 15.24
N GLU A 167 -11.42 -12.11 16.44
CA GLU A 167 -12.07 -11.02 17.17
C GLU A 167 -11.10 -9.89 17.54
N ARG A 168 -9.84 -10.22 17.85
CA ARG A 168 -8.79 -9.21 18.10
C ARG A 168 -8.46 -8.43 16.84
N SER A 169 -8.41 -9.13 15.72
CA SER A 169 -8.21 -8.56 14.39
C SER A 169 -9.38 -7.67 13.95
N PHE A 170 -10.61 -8.07 14.25
CA PHE A 170 -11.82 -7.28 14.02
C PHE A 170 -11.82 -5.99 14.84
N ASN A 171 -11.58 -6.09 16.15
CA ASN A 171 -11.61 -4.96 17.07
C ASN A 171 -10.35 -4.07 17.05
N SER A 172 -9.47 -4.24 16.07
CA SER A 172 -8.16 -3.60 16.07
C SER A 172 -8.21 -2.11 15.74
N ILE A 173 -9.05 -1.71 14.78
CA ILE A 173 -9.18 -0.32 14.33
C ILE A 173 -10.64 -0.06 14.01
N HIS A 174 -11.24 0.93 14.67
CA HIS A 174 -12.65 1.30 14.49
C HIS A 174 -12.83 2.80 14.46
N LEU A 175 -13.77 3.25 13.63
CA LEU A 175 -14.33 4.59 13.75
C LEU A 175 -15.39 4.54 14.86
N LYS A 176 -15.23 5.36 15.90
CA LYS A 176 -16.12 5.40 17.07
C LYS A 176 -16.53 6.83 17.37
N GLU A 177 -17.63 6.97 18.07
CA GLU A 177 -18.04 8.23 18.67
C GLU A 177 -17.68 8.21 20.16
N ASP A 178 -17.22 9.35 20.68
CA ASP A 178 -17.07 9.54 22.11
C ASP A 178 -18.43 9.77 22.80
N ALA A 179 -18.41 10.01 24.12
CA ALA A 179 -19.62 10.25 24.91
C ALA A 179 -20.40 11.50 24.48
N GLU A 180 -19.76 12.43 23.77
CA GLU A 180 -20.36 13.68 23.27
C GLU A 180 -20.81 13.56 21.80
N GLY A 181 -20.66 12.36 21.19
CA GLY A 181 -21.02 12.12 19.80
C GLY A 181 -19.97 12.58 18.78
N THR A 182 -18.76 12.91 19.22
CA THR A 182 -17.67 13.31 18.33
C THR A 182 -16.97 12.07 17.78
N GLN A 183 -16.93 11.97 16.46
CA GLN A 183 -16.32 10.85 15.75
C GLN A 183 -14.79 10.92 15.75
N GLY A 184 -14.14 9.79 16.04
CA GLY A 184 -12.68 9.64 16.02
C GLY A 184 -12.25 8.21 15.65
N VAL A 185 -10.97 8.06 15.29
CA VAL A 185 -10.39 6.75 14.97
C VAL A 185 -9.78 6.14 16.23
N SER A 186 -10.35 5.02 16.67
CA SER A 186 -9.87 4.23 17.81
C SER A 186 -8.96 3.10 17.32
N MET A 187 -7.83 2.92 17.99
CA MET A 187 -6.87 1.83 17.72
C MET A 187 -6.61 1.00 18.97
N SER A 188 -6.74 -0.32 18.86
CA SER A 188 -6.40 -1.25 19.93
C SER A 188 -4.88 -1.42 20.09
N LYS A 189 -4.45 -1.73 21.31
CA LYS A 189 -3.06 -2.11 21.63
C LYS A 189 -2.61 -3.37 20.87
N ASP A 190 -3.55 -4.23 20.46
CA ASP A 190 -3.28 -5.48 19.76
C ASP A 190 -2.89 -5.29 18.28
N VAL A 191 -3.09 -4.10 17.70
CA VAL A 191 -2.81 -3.79 16.29
C VAL A 191 -1.39 -4.23 15.90
N ILE A 192 -0.39 -3.92 16.72
CA ILE A 192 1.01 -4.26 16.42
C ILE A 192 1.22 -5.78 16.34
N GLN A 193 0.66 -6.52 17.30
CA GLN A 193 0.83 -7.97 17.36
C GLN A 193 0.07 -8.68 16.23
N VAL A 194 -1.18 -8.27 15.96
CA VAL A 194 -2.00 -8.83 14.88
C VAL A 194 -1.34 -8.58 13.53
N GLY A 195 -0.85 -7.35 13.33
CA GLY A 195 -0.14 -6.91 12.14
C GLY A 195 1.13 -7.68 11.86
N GLY A 196 2.03 -7.76 12.85
CA GLY A 196 3.28 -8.49 12.72
C GLY A 196 3.06 -9.97 12.37
N ARG A 197 2.07 -10.62 13.00
CA ARG A 197 1.72 -12.03 12.68
C ARG A 197 1.21 -12.20 11.26
N ALA A 198 0.37 -11.29 10.78
CA ALA A 198 -0.20 -11.37 9.44
C ALA A 198 0.84 -11.03 8.35
N LEU A 199 1.70 -10.04 8.59
CA LEU A 199 2.82 -9.69 7.73
C LEU A 199 3.81 -10.86 7.60
N LYS A 200 4.17 -11.50 8.72
CA LYS A 200 5.03 -12.70 8.72
C LYS A 200 4.43 -13.85 7.92
N ALA A 201 3.12 -14.08 8.03
CA ALA A 201 2.42 -15.09 7.23
C ALA A 201 2.47 -14.77 5.73
N ASN A 202 2.24 -13.52 5.34
CA ASN A 202 2.33 -13.08 3.95
C ASN A 202 3.73 -13.24 3.37
N ILE A 203 4.76 -12.77 4.07
CA ILE A 203 6.16 -12.90 3.65
C ILE A 203 6.53 -14.37 3.48
N THR A 204 6.09 -15.23 4.41
CA THR A 204 6.33 -16.69 4.31
C THR A 204 5.67 -17.29 3.06
N THR A 205 4.42 -16.91 2.77
CA THR A 205 3.69 -17.39 1.59
C THR A 205 4.33 -16.90 0.29
N ILE A 206 4.74 -15.63 0.24
CA ILE A 206 5.46 -15.05 -0.90
C ILE A 206 6.80 -15.76 -1.08
N GLY A 207 7.59 -15.93 -0.02
CA GLY A 207 8.88 -16.63 -0.08
C GLY A 207 8.75 -18.07 -0.59
N ARG A 208 7.69 -18.79 -0.19
CA ARG A 208 7.39 -20.13 -0.71
C ARG A 208 7.03 -20.11 -2.19
N ALA A 209 6.21 -19.17 -2.64
CA ALA A 209 5.81 -19.07 -4.04
C ALA A 209 6.96 -18.61 -4.95
N LEU A 210 7.77 -17.66 -4.49
CA LEU A 210 9.02 -17.27 -5.16
C LEU A 210 9.95 -18.47 -5.29
N LYS A 211 10.13 -19.25 -4.21
CA LYS A 211 10.94 -20.47 -4.26
C LYS A 211 10.41 -21.48 -5.27
N ALA A 212 9.09 -21.71 -5.31
CA ALA A 212 8.47 -22.62 -6.28
C ALA A 212 8.69 -22.15 -7.73
N ASN A 213 8.56 -20.85 -7.99
CA ASN A 213 8.82 -20.27 -9.31
C ASN A 213 10.33 -20.27 -9.67
N ILE A 214 11.22 -20.04 -8.69
CA ILE A 214 12.68 -20.12 -8.86
C ILE A 214 13.12 -21.57 -9.13
N THR A 215 12.49 -22.58 -8.51
CA THR A 215 12.78 -23.99 -8.82
C THR A 215 12.42 -24.38 -10.26
N THR A 216 11.55 -23.62 -10.93
CA THR A 216 11.23 -23.78 -12.37
C THR A 216 12.19 -23.00 -13.28
N ILE A 217 12.96 -22.04 -12.74
CA ILE A 217 13.96 -21.20 -13.45
C ILE A 217 15.38 -21.43 -12.85
N GLY A 218 15.64 -22.67 -12.40
CA GLY A 218 16.60 -23.02 -11.36
C GLY A 218 18.11 -22.76 -11.53
N PRO A 219 18.76 -22.66 -12.70
CA PRO A 219 20.23 -22.66 -12.72
C PRO A 219 20.91 -21.29 -12.79
N LEU A 220 20.27 -20.17 -12.39
CA LEU A 220 20.93 -18.85 -12.56
C LEU A 220 20.80 -17.81 -11.43
N VAL A 221 20.22 -18.10 -10.26
CA VAL A 221 20.08 -17.08 -9.20
C VAL A 221 20.39 -17.59 -7.78
N LEU A 222 20.91 -18.81 -7.59
CA LEU A 222 21.32 -19.30 -6.28
C LEU A 222 22.78 -19.76 -6.29
N PRO A 223 23.63 -19.33 -5.33
CA PRO A 223 24.97 -19.85 -5.15
C PRO A 223 24.93 -21.38 -4.99
N VAL A 224 25.86 -22.08 -5.65
CA VAL A 224 25.91 -23.56 -5.71
C VAL A 224 25.97 -24.21 -4.31
N SER A 225 26.49 -23.51 -3.31
CA SER A 225 26.57 -23.95 -1.92
C SER A 225 25.21 -24.14 -1.23
N GLU A 226 24.25 -23.26 -1.49
CA GLU A 226 22.89 -23.30 -0.90
C GLU A 226 22.03 -24.41 -1.55
N GLN A 227 22.23 -24.63 -2.85
CA GLN A 227 21.58 -25.72 -3.58
C GLN A 227 21.95 -27.08 -3.01
N PHE A 228 23.22 -27.26 -2.62
CA PHE A 228 23.72 -28.49 -2.00
C PHE A 228 23.15 -28.72 -0.58
N HIS A 229 23.04 -27.66 0.24
CA HIS A 229 22.40 -27.74 1.56
C HIS A 229 20.90 -28.06 1.50
N PHE A 230 20.21 -27.59 0.48
CA PHE A 230 18.80 -27.90 0.28
C PHE A 230 18.59 -29.34 -0.20
N LEU A 231 19.40 -29.80 -1.17
CA LEU A 231 19.32 -31.16 -1.69
C LEU A 231 19.64 -32.20 -0.62
N THR A 232 20.67 -31.93 0.19
CA THR A 232 21.01 -32.76 1.35
C THR A 232 19.86 -32.78 2.37
N ASN A 233 19.29 -31.63 2.75
CA ASN A 233 18.14 -31.59 3.66
C ASN A 233 16.89 -32.33 3.11
N LEU A 234 16.65 -32.30 1.80
CA LEU A 234 15.53 -33.01 1.17
C LEU A 234 15.73 -34.54 1.20
N LEU A 235 16.97 -35.00 0.99
CA LEU A 235 17.35 -36.41 1.05
C LEU A 235 17.35 -36.94 2.50
N PHE A 236 17.77 -36.14 3.49
CA PHE A 236 17.73 -36.50 4.91
C PHE A 236 16.32 -36.41 5.56
N ARG A 237 15.34 -35.81 4.87
CA ARG A 237 13.95 -35.71 5.30
C ARG A 237 13.23 -37.05 5.45
N LYS A 238 13.76 -38.12 4.84
CA LYS A 238 13.21 -39.48 4.97
C LYS A 238 13.53 -40.18 6.30
N LYS A 239 14.35 -39.62 7.21
CA LYS A 239 14.84 -40.38 8.38
C LYS A 239 14.62 -39.82 9.79
N LYS A 240 14.10 -38.61 10.03
CA LYS A 240 13.76 -38.16 11.40
C LYS A 240 12.57 -37.20 11.45
N THR A 241 11.62 -37.50 12.35
CA THR A 241 10.31 -36.86 12.54
C THR A 241 10.31 -35.55 13.35
N ASN A 242 11.45 -34.89 13.56
CA ASN A 242 11.48 -33.74 14.47
C ASN A 242 12.43 -32.60 14.03
N TYR A 243 12.24 -32.06 12.83
CA TYR A 243 12.92 -30.84 12.39
C TYR A 243 11.92 -29.70 12.21
N LYS A 244 12.19 -28.55 12.86
CA LYS A 244 11.46 -27.31 12.62
C LYS A 244 11.51 -26.99 11.12
N PRO A 245 10.40 -26.59 10.49
CA PRO A 245 10.39 -26.25 9.07
C PRO A 245 11.44 -25.18 8.81
N TYR A 246 12.35 -25.45 7.86
CA TYR A 246 13.34 -24.48 7.40
C TYR A 246 12.61 -23.21 6.96
N ILE A 247 12.79 -22.13 7.72
CA ILE A 247 12.32 -20.79 7.39
C ILE A 247 13.41 -20.22 6.47
N PRO A 248 13.15 -20.05 5.16
CA PRO A 248 14.13 -19.46 4.26
C PRO A 248 14.47 -18.05 4.73
N ASP A 249 15.74 -17.67 4.60
CA ASP A 249 16.14 -16.28 4.81
C ASP A 249 15.49 -15.41 3.72
N TYR A 250 14.41 -14.72 4.07
CA TYR A 250 13.65 -13.87 3.16
C TYR A 250 14.44 -12.62 2.74
N LYS A 251 15.54 -12.29 3.44
CA LYS A 251 16.50 -11.26 3.02
C LYS A 251 17.16 -11.58 1.68
N LEU A 252 17.15 -12.85 1.26
CA LEU A 252 17.66 -13.30 -0.04
C LEU A 252 16.65 -13.12 -1.18
N ALA A 253 15.37 -12.86 -0.87
CA ALA A 253 14.30 -12.82 -1.87
C ALA A 253 13.89 -11.41 -2.32
N PHE A 254 14.19 -10.37 -1.52
CA PHE A 254 13.85 -8.98 -1.83
C PHE A 254 15.09 -8.10 -1.68
N GLU A 255 15.31 -7.18 -2.61
CA GLU A 255 16.40 -6.18 -2.48
C GLU A 255 15.94 -4.97 -1.68
N HIS A 256 14.63 -4.69 -1.69
CA HIS A 256 14.01 -3.63 -0.90
C HIS A 256 12.65 -4.08 -0.35
N VAL A 257 12.25 -3.46 0.76
CA VAL A 257 10.94 -3.67 1.37
C VAL A 257 10.32 -2.31 1.68
N CYS A 258 9.05 -2.14 1.32
CA CYS A 258 8.20 -1.04 1.77
C CYS A 258 7.25 -1.58 2.84
N ILE A 259 7.40 -1.10 4.05
CA ILE A 259 6.61 -1.48 5.22
C ILE A 259 5.81 -0.27 5.68
N LEU A 260 4.50 -0.38 5.49
CA LEU A 260 3.58 0.61 6.01
C LEU A 260 3.56 0.59 7.53
N ALA A 261 3.81 1.74 8.15
CA ALA A 261 3.70 1.90 9.60
C ALA A 261 3.17 3.28 9.98
N THR A 262 2.38 3.28 11.06
CA THR A 262 1.74 4.48 11.61
C THR A 262 2.66 5.27 12.54
N SER A 263 3.75 4.65 13.03
CA SER A 263 4.70 5.27 13.96
C SER A 263 6.06 4.60 13.93
N GLU A 264 7.08 5.31 14.42
CA GLU A 264 8.44 4.79 14.54
C GLU A 264 8.51 3.55 15.44
N LYS A 265 7.71 3.52 16.51
CA LYS A 265 7.61 2.36 17.40
C LYS A 265 7.12 1.12 16.64
N VAL A 266 6.15 1.28 15.76
CA VAL A 266 5.65 0.18 14.91
C VAL A 266 6.74 -0.30 13.94
N LEU A 267 7.48 0.62 13.32
CA LEU A 267 8.62 0.26 12.46
C LEU A 267 9.69 -0.52 13.23
N ASN A 268 10.05 -0.07 14.43
CA ASN A 268 11.06 -0.73 15.28
C ASN A 268 10.63 -2.16 15.65
N GLU A 269 9.35 -2.36 16.01
CA GLU A 269 8.80 -3.67 16.30
C GLU A 269 8.78 -4.57 15.06
N ILE A 270 8.41 -4.05 13.90
CA ILE A 270 8.43 -4.84 12.65
C ILE A 270 9.86 -5.20 12.27
N GLN A 271 10.79 -4.25 12.32
CA GLN A 271 12.20 -4.49 12.06
C GLN A 271 12.76 -5.58 12.95
N LYS A 272 12.45 -5.54 14.26
CA LYS A 272 12.87 -6.57 15.21
C LYS A 272 12.24 -7.93 14.91
N ASN A 273 10.94 -7.97 14.66
CA ASN A 273 10.19 -9.22 14.42
C ASN A 273 10.55 -9.91 13.10
N LEU A 274 10.99 -9.12 12.11
CA LEU A 274 11.44 -9.57 10.80
C LEU A 274 12.97 -9.47 10.64
N GLU A 275 13.69 -9.23 11.73
CA GLU A 275 15.16 -9.15 11.77
C GLU A 275 15.77 -8.31 10.61
N LEU A 276 15.11 -7.22 10.21
CA LEU A 276 15.49 -6.41 9.05
C LEU A 276 16.65 -5.46 9.38
N THR A 277 17.50 -5.20 8.40
CA THR A 277 18.58 -4.20 8.53
C THR A 277 18.01 -2.78 8.36
N GLU A 278 18.77 -1.77 8.80
CA GLU A 278 18.38 -0.36 8.63
C GLU A 278 18.18 0.02 7.16
N ASP A 279 18.95 -0.56 6.24
CA ASP A 279 18.81 -0.31 4.80
C ASP A 279 17.43 -0.69 4.26
N TYR A 280 16.83 -1.78 4.77
CA TYR A 280 15.45 -2.16 4.42
C TYR A 280 14.42 -1.20 5.00
N MET A 281 14.71 -0.59 6.16
CA MET A 281 13.79 0.28 6.87
C MET A 281 13.88 1.73 6.41
N GLU A 282 14.94 2.11 5.68
CA GLU A 282 15.23 3.50 5.31
C GLU A 282 14.04 4.18 4.64
N ALA A 283 13.44 3.55 3.62
CA ALA A 283 12.33 4.14 2.86
C ALA A 283 11.09 4.38 3.72
N SER A 284 10.72 3.41 4.55
CA SER A 284 9.57 3.53 5.44
C SER A 284 9.81 4.58 6.53
N ARG A 285 11.01 4.62 7.13
CA ARG A 285 11.38 5.63 8.13
C ARG A 285 11.39 7.04 7.55
N LYS A 286 12.01 7.24 6.39
CA LYS A 286 12.12 8.56 5.73
C LYS A 286 10.78 9.07 5.23
N THR A 287 9.93 8.18 4.75
CA THR A 287 8.56 8.52 4.36
C THR A 287 7.74 8.94 5.58
N LEU A 288 7.79 8.17 6.67
CA LEU A 288 7.09 8.50 7.91
C LEU A 288 7.58 9.82 8.52
N GLU A 289 8.89 10.05 8.56
CA GLU A 289 9.51 11.29 9.04
C GLU A 289 9.03 12.51 8.23
N ARG A 290 8.96 12.37 6.90
CA ARG A 290 8.67 13.49 6.01
C ARG A 290 7.18 13.79 5.84
N PHE A 291 6.36 12.75 5.74
CA PHE A 291 4.95 12.86 5.32
C PHE A 291 3.95 12.39 6.39
N GLY A 292 4.42 11.77 7.48
CA GLY A 292 3.55 11.11 8.44
C GLY A 292 2.85 9.89 7.85
N ASP A 293 1.75 9.47 8.48
CA ASP A 293 0.94 8.37 8.00
C ASP A 293 -0.17 8.88 7.08
N THR A 294 0.01 8.64 5.78
CA THR A 294 -1.00 8.89 4.74
C THR A 294 -1.87 7.67 4.45
N PHE A 295 -2.03 6.76 5.42
CA PHE A 295 -2.93 5.61 5.37
C PHE A 295 -2.73 4.76 4.10
N SER A 296 -3.75 4.63 3.23
CA SER A 296 -3.73 3.80 2.03
C SER A 296 -2.71 4.24 0.98
N SER A 297 -2.26 5.50 1.01
CA SER A 297 -1.30 6.00 0.01
C SER A 297 0.17 5.85 0.41
N SER A 298 0.48 5.64 1.69
CA SER A 298 1.84 5.69 2.24
C SER A 298 2.83 4.75 1.54
N VAL A 299 2.38 3.55 1.17
CA VAL A 299 3.21 2.55 0.46
C VAL A 299 3.75 3.08 -0.88
N TRP A 300 3.02 3.97 -1.54
CA TRP A 300 3.42 4.57 -2.82
C TRP A 300 4.46 5.68 -2.64
N TYR A 301 4.45 6.36 -1.49
CA TYR A 301 5.46 7.35 -1.13
C TYR A 301 6.79 6.66 -0.85
N GLU A 302 6.76 5.51 -0.17
CA GLU A 302 7.95 4.66 0.06
C GLU A 302 8.53 4.18 -1.28
N LEU A 303 7.68 3.72 -2.20
CA LEU A 303 8.10 3.33 -3.54
C LEU A 303 8.70 4.49 -4.34
N ALA A 304 8.10 5.68 -4.24
CA ALA A 304 8.61 6.89 -4.88
C ALA A 304 9.98 7.31 -4.31
N TYR A 305 10.18 7.19 -3.00
CA TYR A 305 11.46 7.45 -2.32
C TYR A 305 12.57 6.51 -2.82
N LEU A 306 12.31 5.19 -2.84
CA LEU A 306 13.25 4.19 -3.36
C LEU A 306 13.61 4.41 -4.83
N ARG A 307 12.66 4.94 -5.62
CA ARG A 307 12.91 5.31 -7.00
C ARG A 307 13.85 6.50 -7.11
N GLN A 308 13.66 7.52 -6.29
CA GLN A 308 14.45 8.75 -6.38
C GLN A 308 15.91 8.55 -5.96
N LEU A 309 16.17 7.65 -5.01
CA LEU A 309 17.53 7.28 -4.61
C LEU A 309 18.31 6.47 -5.65
N GLN A 310 17.69 6.08 -6.78
CA GLN A 310 18.26 5.14 -7.76
C GLN A 310 18.77 3.81 -7.18
N ARG A 311 18.47 3.53 -5.89
CA ARG A 311 18.85 2.30 -5.20
C ARG A 311 18.01 1.11 -5.65
N SER A 312 16.86 1.36 -6.29
CA SER A 312 16.01 0.34 -6.90
C SER A 312 16.69 -0.31 -8.11
N ARG A 313 17.60 -1.25 -7.85
CA ARG A 313 17.73 -2.46 -8.65
C ARG A 313 16.92 -3.56 -7.95
N GLY A 314 16.48 -4.55 -8.72
CA GLY A 314 15.82 -5.73 -8.18
C GLY A 314 14.36 -5.61 -7.78
N VAL A 315 14.07 -6.22 -6.65
CA VAL A 315 12.77 -6.78 -6.31
C VAL A 315 12.24 -6.10 -5.06
N VAL A 316 11.06 -5.49 -5.14
CA VAL A 316 10.45 -4.73 -4.04
C VAL A 316 9.29 -5.55 -3.45
N GLY A 317 9.42 -5.88 -2.17
CA GLY A 317 8.33 -6.42 -1.37
C GLY A 317 7.52 -5.29 -0.73
N PHE A 318 6.20 -5.38 -0.78
CA PHE A 318 5.29 -4.50 -0.06
C PHE A 318 4.63 -5.25 1.08
N GLY A 319 4.52 -4.63 2.25
CA GLY A 319 3.70 -5.11 3.35
C GLY A 319 2.83 -3.98 3.90
N SER A 320 1.50 -4.16 3.90
CA SER A 320 0.62 -3.25 4.62
C SER A 320 0.57 -3.61 6.11
N SER A 321 0.45 -2.60 6.96
CA SER A 321 0.00 -2.76 8.35
C SER A 321 -1.44 -3.32 8.39
N PRO A 322 -1.89 -3.87 9.54
CA PRO A 322 -3.25 -4.35 9.71
C PRO A 322 -4.24 -3.19 9.57
N SER A 323 -5.28 -3.44 8.80
CA SER A 323 -6.30 -2.46 8.46
C SER A 323 -7.62 -2.65 9.23
N ALA A 324 -8.46 -1.61 9.25
CA ALA A 324 -9.79 -1.61 9.86
C ALA A 324 -10.78 -2.63 9.26
N GLN A 325 -10.44 -3.30 8.17
CA GLN A 325 -11.19 -4.45 7.64
C GLN A 325 -10.68 -5.73 8.29
N GLY A 326 -10.97 -5.92 9.58
CA GLY A 326 -10.68 -7.17 10.27
C GLY A 326 -9.19 -7.53 10.31
N SER A 327 -8.31 -6.54 10.42
CA SER A 327 -6.85 -6.69 10.27
C SER A 327 -6.44 -7.46 9.02
N SER A 328 -6.99 -7.08 7.87
CA SER A 328 -6.46 -7.52 6.60
C SER A 328 -5.06 -6.94 6.40
N VAL A 329 -4.08 -7.82 6.24
CA VAL A 329 -2.71 -7.45 5.85
C VAL A 329 -2.50 -8.00 4.45
N THR A 330 -2.20 -7.10 3.54
CA THR A 330 -1.96 -7.43 2.13
C THR A 330 -0.48 -7.19 1.86
N ALA A 331 0.16 -8.14 1.21
CA ALA A 331 1.53 -7.99 0.74
C ALA A 331 1.55 -8.15 -0.78
N SER A 332 2.23 -7.24 -1.45
CA SER A 332 2.40 -7.28 -2.89
C SER A 332 3.87 -7.36 -3.24
N PHE A 333 4.17 -7.77 -4.46
CA PHE A 333 5.50 -7.95 -4.95
C PHE A 333 5.61 -7.45 -6.39
N GLU A 334 6.46 -6.45 -6.56
CA GLU A 334 6.75 -5.89 -7.87
C GLU A 334 8.23 -6.09 -8.21
N ARG A 335 8.47 -6.52 -9.45
CA ARG A 335 9.81 -6.59 -10.03
C ARG A 335 10.03 -5.36 -10.90
N LEU A 336 11.08 -4.60 -10.64
CA LEU A 336 11.44 -3.48 -11.50
C LEU A 336 11.80 -3.98 -12.92
N LEU A 337 11.28 -3.31 -13.95
CA LEU A 337 11.53 -3.67 -15.35
C LEU A 337 12.68 -2.88 -15.99
N ARG A 338 12.82 -1.57 -15.71
CA ARG A 338 13.95 -0.73 -16.13
C ARG A 338 13.87 0.69 -15.55
N MET A 339 15.02 1.37 -15.40
CA MET A 339 15.10 2.83 -15.31
C MET A 339 15.30 3.41 -16.71
N LEU A 340 14.42 4.32 -17.15
CA LEU A 340 14.66 5.17 -18.31
C LEU A 340 14.71 6.64 -17.88
N GLY A 341 15.87 7.28 -18.05
CA GLY A 341 15.99 8.73 -18.32
C GLY A 341 16.12 9.69 -17.13
N HIS A 342 17.00 10.70 -17.30
CA HIS A 342 17.39 11.75 -16.36
C HIS A 342 16.24 12.57 -15.73
N PRO A 343 16.43 13.11 -14.50
CA PRO A 343 15.43 13.88 -13.79
C PRO A 343 15.25 15.27 -14.42
N SER A 344 14.10 15.52 -15.05
CA SER A 344 13.59 16.89 -15.18
C SER A 344 12.98 17.30 -13.84
N ARG A 345 13.74 18.12 -13.11
CA ARG A 345 13.37 19.04 -12.01
C ARG A 345 12.09 18.68 -11.22
N VAL A 346 12.29 18.24 -9.99
CA VAL A 346 11.31 18.41 -8.91
C VAL A 346 11.28 19.91 -8.59
N HIS A 347 10.19 20.59 -8.95
CA HIS A 347 9.88 21.86 -8.30
C HIS A 347 9.44 21.52 -6.88
N GLY A 348 10.35 21.76 -5.93
CA GLY A 348 10.02 21.77 -4.53
C GLY A 348 8.92 22.78 -4.27
N LEU A 349 7.84 22.35 -3.60
CA LEU A 349 7.07 23.25 -2.77
C LEU A 349 7.91 23.51 -1.52
N THR A 350 8.82 24.48 -1.65
CA THR A 350 9.37 25.24 -0.53
C THR A 350 8.37 26.33 -0.19
N SER A 351 7.63 26.16 0.90
CA SER A 351 7.43 27.12 2.01
C SER A 351 6.42 26.53 2.99
#